data_AF-A0AAV6TT84-F1
#
_entry.id   AF-A0AAV6TT84-F1
#
_cell.length_a   1.000
_cell.length_b   1.000
_cell.length_c   1.000
_cell.angle_alpha   90.00
_cell.angle_beta   90.00
_cell.angle_gamma   90.00
#
_symmetry.space_group_name_H-M   'P 1'
#
loop_
_entity.id
_entity.type
_entity.pdbx_description
1 polymer ?
#
loop_
_entity_poly.entity_id
_entity_poly.type
_entity_poly.pdbx_seq_one_letter_code
_entity_poly.pdbx_strand_id
1 'polypeptide(L)' 'MDSCPPYVAALNGLAERLNRILIEKARAMILDARLPKTYWGNSVQTAAYLKNHTPSRSIENSTPYERANGRKPN' A
#
# COMPACT_ATOMS: atom_id res chain seq x y z
N MET A 1 0.05 -23.74 -8.75
CA MET A 1 0.26 -22.55 -7.91
C MET A 1 1.76 -22.44 -7.73
N ASP A 2 2.41 -21.87 -8.72
CA ASP A 2 3.87 -21.90 -8.84
C ASP A 2 4.45 -20.78 -7.98
N SER A 3 4.99 -21.16 -6.83
CA SER A 3 5.78 -20.25 -5.99
C SER A 3 6.95 -19.72 -6.81
N CYS A 4 7.19 -18.40 -6.74
CA CYS A 4 8.30 -17.74 -7.40
C CYS A 4 9.62 -18.48 -7.08
N PRO A 5 10.42 -18.88 -8.10
CA PRO A 5 11.67 -19.59 -7.86
C PRO A 5 12.63 -18.75 -7.01
N PRO A 6 13.37 -19.37 -6.07
CA PRO A 6 14.35 -18.66 -5.26
C PRO A 6 15.37 -17.96 -6.16
N TYR A 7 15.78 -16.75 -5.80
CA TYR A 7 16.77 -15.92 -6.50
C TYR A 7 16.30 -15.21 -7.79
N VAL A 8 15.00 -15.04 -8.04
CA VAL A 8 14.51 -14.15 -9.12
C VAL A 8 14.00 -12.82 -8.54
N ALA A 9 14.93 -11.95 -8.15
CA ALA A 9 14.62 -10.59 -7.64
C ALA A 9 13.77 -9.77 -8.63
N ALA A 10 13.92 -10.02 -9.94
CA ALA A 10 13.18 -9.34 -11.00
C ALA A 10 11.65 -9.50 -10.91
N LEU A 11 11.15 -10.62 -10.34
CA LEU A 11 9.71 -10.86 -10.18
C LEU A 11 9.11 -10.11 -8.98
N ASN A 12 9.93 -9.69 -8.01
CA ASN A 12 9.49 -9.02 -6.79
C ASN A 12 9.58 -7.49 -6.86
N GLY A 13 10.16 -6.92 -7.91
CA GLY A 13 10.42 -5.47 -7.97
C GLY A 13 9.18 -4.59 -7.80
N LEU A 14 8.00 -5.08 -8.23
CA LEU A 14 6.72 -4.37 -8.05
C LEU A 14 6.27 -4.41 -6.58
N ALA A 15 6.39 -5.56 -5.92
CA ALA A 15 6.10 -5.72 -4.49
C ALA A 15 7.08 -4.91 -3.63
N GLU A 16 8.38 -4.92 -3.94
CA GLU A 16 9.40 -4.15 -3.24
C GLU A 16 9.14 -2.64 -3.33
N ARG A 17 8.75 -2.15 -4.52
CA ARG A 17 8.40 -0.75 -4.72
C ARG A 17 7.17 -0.35 -3.91
N LEU A 18 6.12 -1.18 -3.92
CA LEU A 18 4.91 -0.93 -3.14
C LEU A 18 5.19 -0.94 -1.64
N ASN A 19 5.97 -1.91 -1.15
CA ASN A 19 6.36 -1.99 0.25
C ASN A 19 7.14 -0.74 0.70
N ARG A 20 8.07 -0.24 -0.14
CA ARG A 20 8.81 0.99 0.14
C ARG A 20 7.88 2.19 0.27
N ILE A 21 6.96 2.36 -0.67
CA ILE A 21 5.99 3.47 -0.67
C ILE A 21 5.11 3.42 0.58
N LEU A 22 4.64 2.24 1.00
CA LEU A 22 3.81 2.09 2.20
C LEU A 22 4.57 2.46 3.48
N ILE A 23 5.82 2.02 3.61
CA ILE A 23 6.68 2.33 4.74
C ILE A 23 6.96 3.84 4.80
N GLU A 24 7.27 4.48 3.67
CA GLU A 24 7.51 5.92 3.59
C GLU A 24 6.26 6.72 3.97
N LYS A 25 5.08 6.32 3.46
CA LYS A 25 3.80 6.92 3.83
C LYS A 25 3.49 6.77 5.32
N ALA A 26 3.71 5.59 5.88
CA ALA A 26 3.50 5.35 7.31
C ALA A 26 4.43 6.23 8.17
N ARG A 27 5.71 6.36 7.79
CA ARG A 27 6.66 7.27 8.46
C ARG A 27 6.20 8.72 8.41
N ALA A 28 5.79 9.18 7.22
CA ALA A 28 5.29 10.54 7.03
C ALA A 28 4.06 10.81 7.91
N MET A 29 3.09 9.88 7.96
CA MET A 29 1.89 10.03 8.80
C MET A 29 2.21 10.11 10.28
N ILE A 30 3.14 9.30 10.80
CA ILE A 30 3.55 9.34 12.21
C ILE A 30 4.22 10.68 12.54
N LEU A 31 5.10 11.15 11.66
CA LEU A 31 5.80 12.41 11.84
C LEU A 31 4.83 13.60 11.80
N ASP A 32 3.93 13.62 10.82
CA ASP A 32 2.94 14.67 10.62
C ASP A 32 1.94 14.74 11.78
N ALA A 33 1.43 13.59 12.22
CA ALA A 33 0.51 13.49 13.35
C ALA A 33 1.20 13.57 14.73
N ARG A 34 2.53 13.73 14.77
CA ARG A 34 3.35 13.74 16.00
C ARG A 34 3.09 12.55 16.92
N LEU A 35 2.87 11.36 16.34
CA LEU A 35 2.55 10.16 17.08
C LEU A 35 3.82 9.44 17.58
N PRO A 36 3.75 8.74 18.74
CA PRO A 36 4.82 7.85 19.15
C PRO A 36 4.98 6.68 18.18
N LYS A 37 6.20 6.12 18.09
CA LYS A 37 6.52 4.97 17.23
C LYS A 37 5.70 3.71 17.53
N THR A 38 5.05 3.63 18.69
CA THR A 38 4.11 2.55 19.04
C THR A 38 2.95 2.44 18.05
N TYR A 39 2.56 3.53 17.40
CA TYR A 39 1.50 3.56 16.39
C TYR A 39 1.94 3.08 15.00
N TRP A 40 3.18 2.60 14.84
CA TRP A 40 3.71 2.12 13.56
C TRP A 40 2.76 1.16 12.83
N GLY A 41 2.22 0.16 13.55
CA GLY A 41 1.28 -0.80 12.97
C GLY A 41 0.00 -0.14 12.43
N ASN A 42 -0.59 0.77 13.21
CA ASN A 42 -1.78 1.52 12.81
C ASN A 42 -1.47 2.43 11.61
N SER A 43 -0.32 3.10 11.59
CA SER A 43 0.05 3.99 10.48
C SER A 43 0.29 3.23 9.17
N VAL A 44 0.86 2.03 9.23
CA VAL A 44 1.00 1.16 8.05
C VAL A 44 -0.38 0.70 7.56
N GLN A 45 -1.28 0.29 8.46
CA GLN A 45 -2.66 -0.07 8.10
C GLN A 45 -3.40 1.12 7.45
N THR A 46 -3.30 2.31 8.03
CA THR A 46 -3.90 3.53 7.47
C THR A 46 -3.30 3.88 6.12
N ALA A 47 -1.98 3.77 5.94
CA ALA A 47 -1.33 3.99 4.67
C ALA A 47 -1.80 3.02 3.58
N ALA A 48 -1.96 1.74 3.92
CA ALA A 48 -2.51 0.73 3.02
C ALA A 48 -3.99 1.00 2.70
N TYR A 49 -4.80 1.35 3.69
CA TYR A 49 -6.20 1.70 3.54
C TYR A 49 -6.36 2.88 2.57
N LEU A 50 -5.68 3.99 2.82
CA LEU A 50 -5.72 5.17 1.95
C LEU A 50 -5.25 4.83 0.54
N LYS A 51 -4.16 4.07 0.40
CA LYS A 51 -3.66 3.67 -0.93
C LYS A 51 -4.69 2.85 -1.72
N ASN A 52 -5.43 1.97 -1.04
CA ASN A 52 -6.45 1.13 -1.66
C ASN A 52 -7.77 1.87 -1.94
N HIS A 53 -8.04 2.97 -1.22
CA HIS A 53 -9.25 3.78 -1.35
C HIS A 53 -9.05 5.07 -2.15
N THR A 54 -7.81 5.43 -2.47
CA THR A 54 -7.52 6.63 -3.28
C THR A 54 -7.65 6.29 -4.75
N PRO A 55 -8.48 7.03 -5.51
CA PRO A 55 -8.58 6.82 -6.95
C PRO A 55 -7.24 7.14 -7.60
N SER A 56 -6.82 6.29 -8.54
CA SER A 56 -5.56 6.48 -9.24
C SER A 56 -5.78 6.59 -10.74
N ARG A 57 -5.11 7.56 -11.36
CA ARG A 57 -5.15 7.79 -12.80
C ARG A 57 -4.67 6.56 -13.59
N SER A 58 -3.80 5.74 -13.01
CA SER A 58 -3.35 4.47 -13.60
C SER A 58 -4.45 3.41 -13.72
N ILE A 59 -5.58 3.58 -13.03
CA ILE A 59 -6.74 2.69 -13.07
C ILE A 59 -8.01 3.48 -13.40
N GLU A 60 -7.91 4.45 -14.31
CA GLU A 60 -9.08 5.19 -14.83
C GLU A 60 -9.86 5.95 -13.74
N ASN A 61 -9.15 6.47 -12.73
CA ASN A 61 -9.75 7.14 -11.56
C ASN A 61 -10.69 6.25 -10.73
N SER A 62 -10.65 4.92 -10.91
CA SER A 62 -11.20 3.98 -9.93
C SER A 62 -10.23 3.80 -8.77
N THR A 63 -10.69 3.21 -7.67
CA THR A 63 -9.87 2.85 -6.51
C THR A 63 -9.36 1.42 -6.66
N PRO A 64 -8.15 1.08 -6.14
CA PRO A 64 -7.70 -0.31 -6.14
C PRO A 64 -8.69 -1.25 -5.44
N TYR A 65 -9.39 -0.77 -4.40
CA TYR A 65 -10.45 -1.49 -3.72
C TYR A 65 -11.63 -1.83 -4.65
N GLU A 66 -12.10 -0.87 -5.46
CA GLU A 66 -13.13 -1.10 -6.48
C GLU A 66 -12.70 -2.12 -7.52
N ARG A 67 -11.46 -1.98 -8.02
CA ARG A 67 -10.90 -2.91 -9.01
C ARG A 67 -10.79 -4.34 -8.49
N ALA A 68 -10.42 -4.49 -7.21
CA ALA A 68 -10.24 -5.81 -6.61
C ALA A 68 -11.56 -6.46 -6.17
N ASN A 69 -12.49 -5.69 -5.60
CA ASN A 69 -13.71 -6.22 -4.98
C ASN A 69 -14.98 -5.99 -5.81
N GLY A 70 -14.89 -5.24 -6.91
CA GLY A 70 -16.04 -4.87 -7.76
C GLY A 70 -17.05 -3.94 -7.07
N ARG A 71 -16.73 -3.41 -5.89
CA ARG A 71 -17.62 -2.56 -5.08
C ARG A 71 -16.91 -1.27 -4.70
N LYS A 72 -17.66 -0.17 -4.70
CA LYS A 72 -17.15 1.12 -4.25
C LYS A 72 -16.73 1.04 -2.78
N PRO A 73 -15.60 1.66 -2.39
CA PRO A 73 -15.32 1.85 -0.99
C PRO A 73 -16.47 2.67 -0.35
N ASN A 74 -16.95 2.21 0.81
CA ASN A 74 -17.96 2.93 1.61
C ASN A 74 -17.39 4.23 2.20
#